data_AF-A0A6G8IXD2-F1
#
_entry.id   AF-A0A6G8IXD2-F1
#
_cell.length_a   1.000
_cell.length_b   1.000
_cell.length_c   1.000
_cell.angle_alpha   90.00
_cell.angle_beta   90.00
_cell.angle_gamma   90.00
#
_symmetry.space_group_name_H-M   'P 1'
#
loop_
_entity.id
_entity.type
_entity.pdbx_description
1 polymer ?
#
loop_
_entity_poly.entity_id
_entity_poly.type
_entity_poly.pdbx_seq_one_letter_code
_entity_poly.pdbx_strand_id
1 'polypeptide(L)'
;TVFGVGGGGGNAVNNMINAALQGVDFVVANTDAQALAMSKAERVIQLGAAVTEGLGAGALPEVGQAAAEECIDEIIDHLADSHMVFITAGMGGGTGTGAAPVVARAAREKGILTVGVVTKPFQFEGARRMKTAEAGIEELQKSVDTLIVIPNQNLFRIANEKTTFADAFAMADQVLYSGVASITDLMIKEGLINLDFADVRSVMHEMGRAMMGTGEASGEGRALAAAEAAIANPLLDDTSMRGARGLLISITGGRDMTLFEVDEAANRIREEVDSDANVIFGAIDD
;
A
#
# COMPACT_ATOMS: atom_id res chain seq x y z
N THR A 1 11.99 0.21 -2.27
CA THR A 1 11.87 1.30 -1.28
C THR A 1 10.43 1.49 -0.85
N VAL A 2 10.19 1.76 0.43
CA VAL A 2 8.87 2.13 0.97
C VAL A 2 8.95 3.56 1.50
N PHE A 3 8.13 4.43 0.93
CA PHE A 3 8.15 5.87 1.13
C PHE A 3 6.86 6.32 1.83
N GLY A 4 6.95 6.58 3.13
CA GLY A 4 5.84 7.06 3.96
C GLY A 4 5.71 8.57 3.91
N VAL A 5 4.55 9.08 3.48
CA VAL A 5 4.31 10.51 3.33
C VAL A 5 3.25 11.02 4.32
N GLY A 6 3.63 12.03 5.11
CA GLY A 6 2.79 12.61 6.15
C GLY A 6 2.60 11.69 7.36
N GLY A 7 1.73 12.08 8.30
CA GLY A 7 1.53 11.34 9.56
C GLY A 7 1.05 9.90 9.38
N GLY A 8 0.04 9.67 8.53
CA GLY A 8 -0.47 8.33 8.26
C GLY A 8 0.55 7.42 7.58
N GLY A 9 1.28 7.94 6.58
CA GLY A 9 2.34 7.18 5.91
C GLY A 9 3.52 6.88 6.85
N GLY A 10 3.90 7.84 7.69
CA GLY A 10 4.94 7.66 8.71
C GLY A 10 4.57 6.60 9.76
N ASN A 11 3.32 6.58 10.21
CA ASN A 11 2.82 5.54 11.12
C ASN A 11 2.85 4.15 10.47
N ALA A 12 2.39 4.04 9.23
CA ALA A 12 2.43 2.78 8.49
C ALA A 12 3.87 2.26 8.32
N VAL A 13 4.82 3.13 7.98
CA VAL A 13 6.25 2.77 7.91
C VAL A 13 6.78 2.32 9.27
N ASN A 14 6.47 3.05 10.35
CA ASN A 14 6.84 2.64 11.70
C ASN A 14 6.28 1.26 12.06
N ASN A 15 5.05 0.96 11.64
CA ASN A 15 4.44 -0.36 11.83
C ASN A 15 5.19 -1.45 11.04
N MET A 16 5.51 -1.20 9.76
CA MET A 16 6.28 -2.13 8.93
C MET A 16 7.67 -2.43 9.50
N ILE A 17 8.34 -1.42 10.06
CA ILE A 17 9.64 -1.59 10.73
C ILE A 17 9.49 -2.45 11.99
N ASN A 18 8.45 -2.21 12.79
CA ASN A 18 8.19 -3.00 14.00
C ASN A 18 7.82 -4.46 13.69
N ALA A 19 7.13 -4.68 12.58
CA ALA A 19 6.81 -6.00 12.04
C ALA A 19 8.03 -6.67 11.36
N ALA A 20 9.20 -6.01 11.35
CA ALA A 20 10.44 -6.51 10.78
C ALA A 20 10.34 -6.88 9.30
N LEU A 21 9.58 -6.10 8.51
CA LEU A 21 9.52 -6.27 7.06
C LEU A 21 10.94 -6.16 6.45
N GLN A 22 11.37 -7.20 5.74
CA GLN A 22 12.74 -7.33 5.24
C GLN A 22 12.89 -6.89 3.79
N GLY A 23 14.14 -6.59 3.40
CA GLY A 23 14.54 -6.30 2.03
C GLY A 23 13.96 -5.01 1.44
N VAL A 24 13.53 -4.08 2.29
CA VAL A 24 13.03 -2.77 1.89
C VAL A 24 13.78 -1.66 2.61
N ASP A 25 14.15 -0.62 1.86
CA ASP A 25 14.61 0.65 2.42
C ASP A 25 13.39 1.51 2.80
N PHE A 26 13.37 2.01 4.03
CA PHE A 26 12.31 2.89 4.52
C PHE A 26 12.72 4.35 4.46
N VAL A 27 11.85 5.19 3.88
CA VAL A 27 11.97 6.64 3.85
C VAL A 27 10.68 7.25 4.41
N VAL A 28 10.78 8.24 5.29
CA VAL A 28 9.62 8.99 5.79
C VAL A 28 9.78 10.47 5.48
N ALA A 29 8.78 11.07 4.84
CA ALA A 29 8.75 12.50 4.57
C ALA A 29 7.52 13.15 5.22
N ASN A 30 7.74 14.21 6.00
CA ASN A 30 6.65 14.91 6.67
C ASN A 30 6.98 16.39 6.87
N THR A 31 5.96 17.23 6.95
CA THR A 31 6.09 18.66 7.28
C THR A 31 6.06 18.91 8.79
N ASP A 32 5.60 17.94 9.57
CA ASP A 32 5.59 18.01 11.04
C ASP A 32 6.89 17.42 11.62
N ALA A 33 7.71 18.29 12.22
CA ALA A 33 9.00 17.92 12.77
C ALA A 33 8.88 17.04 14.03
N GLN A 34 7.81 17.19 14.81
CA GLN A 34 7.58 16.35 15.99
C GLN A 34 7.25 14.92 15.56
N ALA A 35 6.44 14.78 14.50
CA ALA A 35 6.14 13.47 13.93
C ALA A 35 7.39 12.78 13.36
N LEU A 36 8.28 13.52 12.69
CA LEU A 36 9.55 12.96 12.20
C LEU A 36 10.49 12.50 13.31
N ALA A 37 10.55 13.24 14.43
CA ALA A 37 11.38 12.85 15.57
C ALA A 37 10.97 11.50 16.19
N MET A 38 9.73 11.05 15.94
CA MET A 38 9.23 9.75 16.37
C MET A 38 9.34 8.66 15.28
N SER A 39 9.87 8.99 14.10
CA SER A 39 10.06 8.02 13.02
C SER A 39 11.13 7.00 13.39
N LYS A 40 10.90 5.75 13.00
CA LYS A 40 11.87 4.65 13.11
C LYS A 40 12.64 4.41 11.82
N ALA A 41 12.28 5.12 10.74
CA ALA A 41 12.96 5.00 9.46
C ALA A 41 14.37 5.58 9.56
N GLU A 42 15.34 4.94 8.91
CA GLU A 42 16.72 5.41 8.86
C GLU A 42 16.85 6.71 8.04
N ARG A 43 15.98 6.88 7.05
CA ARG A 43 15.97 8.02 6.13
C ARG A 43 14.71 8.85 6.38
N VAL A 44 14.89 10.11 6.76
CA VAL A 44 13.79 11.05 7.05
C VAL A 44 13.99 12.37 6.30
N ILE A 45 12.91 12.92 5.77
CA ILE A 45 12.91 14.19 5.03
C ILE A 45 11.93 15.15 5.70
N GLN A 46 12.44 16.28 6.17
CA GLN A 46 11.62 17.38 6.67
C GLN A 46 11.14 18.24 5.49
N LEU A 47 9.89 18.04 5.10
CA LEU A 47 9.28 18.77 4.00
C LEU A 47 8.99 20.21 4.40
N GLY A 48 9.21 21.14 3.48
CA GLY A 48 8.77 22.53 3.58
C GLY A 48 9.21 23.23 4.86
N ALA A 49 10.48 23.07 5.25
CA ALA A 49 11.02 23.70 6.46
C ALA A 49 10.87 25.23 6.41
N ALA A 50 10.98 25.85 5.23
CA ALA A 50 10.77 27.28 5.06
C ALA A 50 9.30 27.69 5.10
N VAL A 51 8.39 26.87 4.57
CA VAL A 51 6.96 27.19 4.45
C VAL A 51 6.16 26.88 5.71
N THR A 52 6.52 25.83 6.44
CA THR A 52 5.74 25.30 7.58
C THR A 52 6.40 25.52 8.93
N GLU A 53 7.68 25.90 8.96
CA GLU A 53 8.47 26.02 10.19
C GLU A 53 8.45 24.74 11.04
N GLY A 54 8.21 23.58 10.41
CA GLY A 54 8.11 22.28 11.09
C GLY A 54 6.79 22.02 11.82
N LEU A 55 5.76 22.87 11.63
CA LEU A 55 4.47 22.79 12.32
C LEU A 55 3.41 21.98 11.55
N GLY A 56 3.77 21.40 10.41
CA GLY A 56 2.86 20.64 9.56
C GLY A 56 2.07 21.50 8.57
N ALA A 57 1.34 20.84 7.66
CA ALA A 57 0.62 21.48 6.56
C ALA A 57 -0.79 21.99 6.93
N GLY A 58 -1.21 21.94 8.20
CA GLY A 58 -2.51 22.51 8.63
C GLY A 58 -3.75 21.92 7.94
N ALA A 59 -3.70 20.66 7.50
CA ALA A 59 -4.75 20.01 6.68
C ALA A 59 -5.01 20.67 5.31
N LEU A 60 -4.04 21.44 4.79
CA LEU A 60 -4.07 22.08 3.47
C LEU A 60 -3.18 21.29 2.49
N PRO A 61 -3.76 20.58 1.49
CA PRO A 61 -2.98 19.83 0.51
C PRO A 61 -2.01 20.69 -0.30
N GLU A 62 -2.38 21.92 -0.65
CA GLU A 62 -1.55 22.85 -1.39
C GLU A 62 -0.24 23.19 -0.65
N VAL A 63 -0.29 23.26 0.69
CA VAL A 63 0.90 23.45 1.53
C VAL A 63 1.77 22.20 1.50
N GLY A 64 1.16 21.01 1.59
CA GLY A 64 1.87 19.74 1.47
C GLY A 64 2.56 19.56 0.12
N GLN A 65 1.89 19.97 -0.96
CA GLN A 65 2.44 19.94 -2.31
C GLN A 65 3.62 20.89 -2.44
N ALA A 66 3.46 22.17 -2.07
CA ALA A 66 4.55 23.15 -2.15
C ALA A 66 5.76 22.74 -1.30
N ALA A 67 5.51 22.16 -0.11
CA ALA A 67 6.56 21.64 0.76
C ALA A 67 7.34 20.47 0.15
N ALA A 68 6.68 19.62 -0.65
CA ALA A 68 7.35 18.54 -1.38
C ALA A 68 8.10 19.04 -2.61
N GLU A 69 7.55 20.04 -3.32
CA GLU A 69 8.23 20.69 -4.45
C GLU A 69 9.50 21.43 -4.00
N GLU A 70 9.49 22.05 -2.81
CA GLU A 70 10.69 22.66 -2.19
C GLU A 70 11.81 21.64 -1.96
N CYS A 71 11.46 20.40 -1.60
CA CYS A 71 12.39 19.33 -1.26
C CYS A 71 12.58 18.31 -2.40
N ILE A 72 12.28 18.68 -3.65
CA ILE A 72 12.24 17.72 -4.76
C ILE A 72 13.60 17.04 -5.03
N ASP A 73 14.70 17.78 -4.92
CA ASP A 73 16.04 17.23 -5.13
C ASP A 73 16.38 16.17 -4.09
N GLU A 74 16.06 16.42 -2.81
CA GLU A 74 16.26 15.48 -1.71
C GLU A 74 15.36 14.24 -1.85
N ILE A 75 14.11 14.41 -2.29
CA ILE A 75 13.21 13.29 -2.60
C ILE A 75 13.81 12.42 -3.72
N ILE A 76 14.32 13.03 -4.79
CA ILE A 76 14.95 12.31 -5.90
C ILE A 76 16.18 11.55 -5.44
N ASP A 77 17.03 12.15 -4.60
CA ASP A 77 18.22 11.50 -4.07
C ASP A 77 17.87 10.26 -3.23
N HIS A 78 16.79 10.33 -2.43
CA HIS A 78 16.31 9.17 -1.67
C HIS A 78 15.64 8.09 -2.52
N LEU A 79 15.19 8.43 -3.73
CA LEU A 79 14.65 7.49 -4.71
C LEU A 79 15.73 6.88 -5.61
N ALA A 80 16.97 7.38 -5.55
CA ALA A 80 18.08 6.84 -6.32
C ALA A 80 18.25 5.33 -6.05
N ASP A 81 18.67 4.60 -7.08
CA ASP A 81 18.90 3.14 -7.06
C ASP A 81 17.67 2.26 -6.75
N SER A 82 16.47 2.85 -6.65
CA SER A 82 15.24 2.11 -6.44
C SER A 82 14.68 1.62 -7.77
N HIS A 83 14.50 0.31 -7.93
CA HIS A 83 13.77 -0.27 -9.07
C HIS A 83 12.25 -0.15 -8.91
N MET A 84 11.80 -0.13 -7.65
CA MET A 84 10.41 -0.05 -7.25
C MET A 84 10.24 0.78 -5.98
N VAL A 85 9.18 1.59 -5.96
CA VAL A 85 8.79 2.36 -4.78
C VAL A 85 7.32 2.13 -4.43
N PHE A 86 7.08 1.87 -3.14
CA PHE A 86 5.76 1.91 -2.54
C PHE A 86 5.56 3.25 -1.85
N ILE A 87 4.56 4.02 -2.26
CA ILE A 87 4.24 5.32 -1.64
C ILE A 87 3.02 5.12 -0.76
N THR A 88 3.21 5.24 0.55
CA THR A 88 2.14 5.07 1.54
C THR A 88 1.74 6.40 2.18
N ALA A 89 0.45 6.68 2.22
CA ALA A 89 -0.09 7.91 2.79
C ALA A 89 -1.53 7.74 3.28
N GLY A 90 -1.88 8.47 4.34
CA GLY A 90 -3.26 8.67 4.75
C GLY A 90 -3.86 9.89 4.05
N MET A 91 -4.89 9.68 3.24
CA MET A 91 -5.49 10.74 2.43
C MET A 91 -6.50 11.58 3.22
N GLY A 92 -6.69 12.82 2.80
CA GLY A 92 -7.61 13.78 3.42
C GLY A 92 -6.94 14.77 4.38
N GLY A 93 -5.69 14.52 4.77
CA GLY A 93 -4.85 15.52 5.45
C GLY A 93 -4.21 16.53 4.49
N GLY A 94 -3.24 17.31 4.98
CA GLY A 94 -2.48 18.25 4.14
C GLY A 94 -1.27 17.58 3.49
N THR A 95 -0.32 17.12 4.31
CA THR A 95 0.96 16.57 3.85
C THR A 95 0.80 15.34 2.98
N GLY A 96 0.17 14.27 3.47
CA GLY A 96 -0.02 13.03 2.69
C GLY A 96 -0.73 13.28 1.35
N THR A 97 -1.85 14.02 1.39
CA THR A 97 -2.66 14.32 0.19
C THR A 97 -1.90 15.14 -0.85
N GLY A 98 -1.14 16.15 -0.44
CA GLY A 98 -0.45 17.06 -1.36
C GLY A 98 0.93 16.60 -1.80
N ALA A 99 1.70 15.97 -0.90
CA ALA A 99 3.07 15.58 -1.15
C ALA A 99 3.19 14.21 -1.85
N ALA A 100 2.29 13.26 -1.57
CA ALA A 100 2.38 11.91 -2.16
C ALA A 100 2.35 11.93 -3.70
N PRO A 101 1.49 12.72 -4.38
CA PRO A 101 1.55 12.86 -5.83
C PRO A 101 2.89 13.42 -6.36
N VAL A 102 3.52 14.35 -5.63
CA VAL A 102 4.82 14.92 -6.01
C VAL A 102 5.91 13.84 -5.98
N VAL A 103 5.98 13.07 -4.88
CA VAL A 103 6.91 11.94 -4.74
C VAL A 103 6.67 10.89 -5.84
N ALA A 104 5.41 10.59 -6.14
CA ALA A 104 5.04 9.62 -7.18
C ALA A 104 5.50 10.07 -8.57
N ARG A 105 5.28 11.34 -8.93
CA ARG A 105 5.76 11.89 -10.21
C ARG A 105 7.28 11.81 -10.30
N ALA A 106 8.00 12.20 -9.25
CA ALA A 106 9.46 12.14 -9.22
C ALA A 106 9.98 10.71 -9.45
N ALA A 107 9.36 9.72 -8.83
CA ALA A 107 9.71 8.31 -9.02
C ALA A 107 9.42 7.83 -10.45
N ARG A 108 8.22 8.14 -10.97
CA ARG A 108 7.80 7.71 -12.32
C ARG A 108 8.66 8.34 -13.42
N GLU A 109 9.03 9.61 -13.29
CA GLU A 109 9.94 10.30 -14.22
C GLU A 109 11.34 9.68 -14.28
N LYS A 110 11.76 9.00 -13.20
CA LYS A 110 13.00 8.22 -13.15
C LYS A 110 12.85 6.78 -13.66
N GLY A 111 11.65 6.39 -14.12
CA GLY A 111 11.37 5.05 -14.63
C GLY A 111 11.24 3.98 -13.54
N ILE A 112 11.02 4.39 -12.29
CA ILE A 112 10.82 3.50 -11.14
C ILE A 112 9.38 3.00 -11.17
N LEU A 113 9.19 1.68 -10.98
CA LEU A 113 7.84 1.12 -10.83
C LEU A 113 7.21 1.69 -9.55
N THR A 114 6.16 2.49 -9.72
CA THR A 114 5.61 3.32 -8.66
C THR A 114 4.23 2.81 -8.25
N VAL A 115 4.12 2.29 -7.03
CA VAL A 115 2.88 1.75 -6.47
C VAL A 115 2.42 2.63 -5.31
N GLY A 116 1.25 3.26 -5.44
CA GLY A 116 0.61 3.98 -4.33
C GLY A 116 -0.22 3.02 -3.48
N VAL A 117 -0.06 3.05 -2.17
CA VAL A 117 -0.90 2.30 -1.22
C VAL A 117 -1.45 3.28 -0.19
N VAL A 118 -2.70 3.70 -0.34
CA VAL A 118 -3.23 4.85 0.43
C VAL A 118 -4.56 4.52 1.10
N THR A 119 -4.82 5.17 2.23
CA THR A 119 -6.10 5.03 2.95
C THR A 119 -7.03 6.21 2.71
N LYS A 120 -8.33 5.93 2.56
CA LYS A 120 -9.39 6.96 2.68
C LYS A 120 -9.79 7.12 4.15
N PRO A 121 -10.14 8.34 4.60
CA PRO A 121 -10.54 8.59 5.97
C PRO A 121 -11.84 7.86 6.32
N PHE A 122 -12.11 7.69 7.61
CA PHE A 122 -13.41 7.23 8.07
C PHE A 122 -14.49 8.30 7.84
N GLN A 123 -15.75 7.89 7.68
CA GLN A 123 -16.85 8.83 7.50
C GLN A 123 -17.00 9.80 8.69
N PHE A 124 -16.71 9.34 9.91
CA PHE A 124 -16.78 10.18 11.11
C PHE A 124 -15.75 11.31 11.16
N GLU A 125 -14.66 11.22 10.38
CA GLU A 125 -13.65 12.28 10.28
C GLU A 125 -14.16 13.50 9.47
N GLY A 126 -15.35 13.36 8.85
CA GLY A 126 -16.09 14.45 8.24
C GLY A 126 -16.00 14.51 6.72
N ALA A 127 -17.08 14.98 6.10
CA ALA A 127 -17.22 15.03 4.64
C ALA A 127 -16.14 15.89 3.95
N ARG A 128 -15.66 16.96 4.60
CA ARG A 128 -14.58 17.80 4.06
C ARG A 128 -13.29 16.99 3.89
N ARG A 129 -12.92 16.17 4.88
CA ARG A 129 -11.73 15.32 4.83
C ARG A 129 -11.83 14.27 3.74
N MET A 130 -13.01 13.65 3.59
CA MET A 130 -13.27 12.70 2.51
C MET A 130 -13.15 13.35 1.13
N LYS A 131 -13.73 14.53 0.92
CA LYS A 131 -13.62 15.25 -0.36
C LYS A 131 -12.17 15.59 -0.71
N THR A 132 -11.38 16.02 0.28
CA THR A 132 -9.95 16.25 0.11
C THR A 132 -9.21 14.95 -0.26
N ALA A 133 -9.56 13.84 0.39
CA ALA A 133 -8.96 12.55 0.10
C ALA A 133 -9.24 12.08 -1.33
N GLU A 134 -10.50 12.21 -1.79
CA GLU A 134 -10.90 11.85 -3.16
C GLU A 134 -10.13 12.66 -4.21
N ALA A 135 -10.03 13.98 -4.04
CA ALA A 135 -9.27 14.83 -4.94
C ALA A 135 -7.77 14.47 -4.97
N GLY A 136 -7.17 14.19 -3.81
CA GLY A 136 -5.77 13.75 -3.75
C GLY A 136 -5.54 12.38 -4.37
N ILE A 137 -6.49 11.45 -4.23
CA ILE A 137 -6.43 10.11 -4.85
C ILE A 137 -6.48 10.23 -6.37
N GLU A 138 -7.34 11.09 -6.91
CA GLU A 138 -7.40 11.36 -8.35
C GLU A 138 -6.09 11.93 -8.89
N GLU A 139 -5.44 12.82 -8.13
CA GLU A 139 -4.15 13.39 -8.52
C GLU A 139 -3.01 12.37 -8.42
N LEU A 140 -2.98 11.58 -7.34
CA LEU A 140 -2.00 10.52 -7.16
C LEU A 140 -2.12 9.46 -8.26
N GLN A 141 -3.34 9.09 -8.66
CA GLN A 141 -3.60 8.10 -9.70
C GLN A 141 -2.95 8.46 -11.04
N LYS A 142 -2.79 9.75 -11.37
CA LYS A 142 -2.10 10.19 -12.59
C LYS A 142 -0.59 9.97 -12.54
N SER A 143 -0.06 9.78 -11.34
CA SER A 143 1.36 9.83 -11.02
C SER A 143 1.96 8.48 -10.64
N VAL A 144 1.14 7.44 -10.50
CA VAL A 144 1.55 6.07 -10.16
C VAL A 144 1.21 5.09 -11.28
N ASP A 145 1.90 3.95 -11.32
CA ASP A 145 1.58 2.84 -12.22
C ASP A 145 0.35 2.07 -11.71
N THR A 146 0.32 1.81 -10.40
CA THR A 146 -0.78 1.15 -9.70
C THR A 146 -1.10 1.91 -8.41
N LEU A 147 -2.39 2.07 -8.11
CA LEU A 147 -2.91 2.70 -6.91
C LEU A 147 -3.85 1.75 -6.15
N ILE A 148 -3.39 1.24 -5.02
CA ILE A 148 -4.19 0.48 -4.07
C ILE A 148 -4.86 1.48 -3.10
N VAL A 149 -6.19 1.51 -3.10
CA VAL A 149 -6.96 2.42 -2.25
C VAL A 149 -7.70 1.62 -1.19
N ILE A 150 -7.37 1.87 0.06
CA ILE A 150 -7.95 1.19 1.23
C ILE A 150 -9.01 2.10 1.85
N PRO A 151 -10.30 1.78 1.72
CA PRO A 151 -11.34 2.53 2.40
C PRO A 151 -11.38 2.16 3.89
N ASN A 152 -10.94 3.06 4.79
CA ASN A 152 -10.99 2.78 6.24
C ASN A 152 -12.39 2.44 6.73
N GLN A 153 -13.44 2.92 6.04
CA GLN A 153 -14.81 2.56 6.35
C GLN A 153 -15.07 1.04 6.29
N ASN A 154 -14.37 0.31 5.42
CA ASN A 154 -14.55 -1.14 5.29
C ASN A 154 -13.91 -1.90 6.47
N LEU A 155 -13.02 -1.26 7.23
CA LEU A 155 -12.47 -1.83 8.47
C LEU A 155 -13.57 -2.01 9.53
N PHE A 156 -14.68 -1.28 9.47
CA PHE A 156 -15.82 -1.54 10.36
C PHE A 156 -16.54 -2.85 10.07
N ARG A 157 -16.38 -3.43 8.87
CA ARG A 157 -16.99 -4.74 8.54
C ARG A 157 -16.22 -5.90 9.18
N ILE A 158 -14.98 -5.66 9.59
CA ILE A 158 -14.11 -6.60 10.30
C ILE A 158 -13.95 -6.26 11.80
N ALA A 159 -14.36 -5.06 12.22
CA ALA A 159 -14.35 -4.63 13.62
C ALA A 159 -15.61 -5.11 14.37
N ASN A 160 -15.49 -5.25 15.68
CA ASN A 160 -16.60 -5.54 16.59
C ASN A 160 -16.88 -4.35 17.54
N GLU A 161 -17.95 -4.44 18.32
CA GLU A 161 -18.40 -3.37 19.24
C GLU A 161 -17.37 -2.96 20.30
N LYS A 162 -16.34 -3.78 20.52
CA LYS A 162 -15.27 -3.55 21.50
C LYS A 162 -14.02 -2.94 20.88
N THR A 163 -13.96 -2.83 19.55
CA THR A 163 -12.79 -2.32 18.83
C THR A 163 -12.62 -0.85 19.14
N THR A 164 -11.47 -0.49 19.71
CA THR A 164 -11.20 0.91 20.06
C THR A 164 -10.78 1.71 18.83
N PHE A 165 -10.76 3.04 18.94
CA PHE A 165 -10.21 3.90 17.88
C PHE A 165 -8.75 3.58 17.57
N ALA A 166 -7.95 3.29 18.59
CA ALA A 166 -6.54 2.93 18.40
C ALA A 166 -6.41 1.63 17.60
N ASP A 167 -7.23 0.63 17.92
CA ASP A 167 -7.24 -0.64 17.21
C ASP A 167 -7.68 -0.46 15.75
N ALA A 168 -8.67 0.41 15.47
CA ALA A 168 -9.12 0.66 14.10
C ALA A 168 -8.02 1.27 13.21
N PHE A 169 -7.19 2.17 13.75
CA PHE A 169 -6.03 2.69 13.01
C PHE A 169 -4.92 1.64 12.86
N ALA A 170 -4.67 0.82 13.90
CA ALA A 170 -3.74 -0.28 13.80
C ALA A 170 -4.17 -1.31 12.73
N MET A 171 -5.48 -1.54 12.58
CA MET A 171 -6.02 -2.35 11.49
C MET A 171 -5.75 -1.72 10.12
N ALA A 172 -5.88 -0.41 9.97
CA ALA A 172 -5.53 0.28 8.73
C ALA A 172 -4.03 0.13 8.40
N ASP A 173 -3.17 0.31 9.40
CA ASP A 173 -1.72 0.13 9.27
C ASP A 173 -1.36 -1.31 8.93
N GLN A 174 -2.11 -2.29 9.46
CA GLN A 174 -1.94 -3.71 9.12
C GLN A 174 -2.32 -3.99 7.66
N VAL A 175 -3.38 -3.38 7.14
CA VAL A 175 -3.75 -3.53 5.73
C VAL A 175 -2.71 -2.88 4.82
N LEU A 176 -2.16 -1.72 5.21
CA LEU A 176 -1.04 -1.09 4.50
C LEU A 176 0.20 -1.99 4.51
N TYR A 177 0.53 -2.60 5.65
CA TYR A 177 1.59 -3.59 5.76
C TYR A 177 1.35 -4.76 4.80
N SER A 178 0.18 -5.40 4.84
CA SER A 178 -0.15 -6.52 3.96
C SER A 178 -0.08 -6.14 2.47
N GLY A 179 -0.45 -4.90 2.12
CA GLY A 179 -0.34 -4.35 0.77
C GLY A 179 1.08 -4.30 0.24
N VAL A 180 2.02 -3.88 1.08
CA VAL A 180 3.44 -3.83 0.70
C VAL A 180 4.06 -5.23 0.80
N ALA A 181 3.85 -5.92 1.92
CA ALA A 181 4.44 -7.22 2.22
C ALA A 181 4.06 -8.29 1.18
N SER A 182 2.81 -8.34 0.73
CA SER A 182 2.35 -9.31 -0.28
C SER A 182 3.12 -9.23 -1.60
N ILE A 183 3.59 -8.04 -1.98
CA ILE A 183 4.34 -7.86 -3.22
C ILE A 183 5.85 -8.00 -2.96
N THR A 184 6.34 -7.46 -1.85
CA THR A 184 7.78 -7.52 -1.54
C THR A 184 8.24 -8.94 -1.18
N ASP A 185 7.42 -9.69 -0.45
CA ASP A 185 7.76 -11.05 -0.03
C ASP A 185 7.92 -11.98 -1.24
N LEU A 186 7.11 -11.81 -2.29
CA LEU A 186 7.20 -12.58 -3.54
C LEU A 186 8.52 -12.40 -4.31
N MET A 187 9.19 -11.27 -4.11
CA MET A 187 10.45 -10.94 -4.80
C MET A 187 11.69 -11.24 -3.95
N ILE A 188 11.56 -11.19 -2.62
CA ILE A 188 12.70 -11.18 -1.70
C ILE A 188 12.83 -12.48 -0.93
N LYS A 189 11.72 -13.09 -0.49
CA LYS A 189 11.79 -14.34 0.27
C LYS A 189 12.05 -15.51 -0.68
N GLU A 190 12.80 -16.50 -0.21
CA GLU A 190 12.92 -17.77 -0.93
C GLU A 190 11.57 -18.49 -0.90
N GLY A 191 10.86 -18.44 -2.02
CA GLY A 191 9.62 -19.17 -2.25
C GLY A 191 9.84 -20.48 -2.98
N LEU A 192 8.82 -21.34 -2.89
CA LEU A 192 8.68 -22.54 -3.73
C LEU A 192 8.50 -22.15 -5.20
N ILE A 193 7.87 -21.00 -5.45
CA ILE A 193 7.69 -20.38 -6.76
C ILE A 193 8.02 -18.90 -6.63
N ASN A 194 9.25 -18.55 -7.00
CA ASN A 194 9.71 -17.16 -7.02
C ASN A 194 9.24 -16.45 -8.27
N LEU A 195 8.87 -15.18 -8.11
CA LEU A 195 8.58 -14.29 -9.22
C LEU A 195 9.77 -13.37 -9.44
N ASP A 196 10.09 -13.10 -10.71
CA ASP A 196 11.07 -12.09 -11.02
C ASP A 196 10.44 -10.68 -11.02
N PHE A 197 11.28 -9.65 -11.00
CA PHE A 197 10.80 -8.28 -11.01
C PHE A 197 10.10 -7.92 -12.33
N ALA A 198 10.45 -8.56 -13.45
CA ALA A 198 9.84 -8.27 -14.75
C ALA A 198 8.40 -8.78 -14.80
N ASP A 199 8.12 -9.93 -14.19
CA ASP A 199 6.80 -10.51 -14.00
C ASP A 199 5.92 -9.55 -13.19
N VAL A 200 6.37 -9.14 -12.00
CA VAL A 200 5.64 -8.17 -11.15
C VAL A 200 5.41 -6.86 -11.89
N ARG A 201 6.44 -6.34 -12.57
CA ARG A 201 6.32 -5.12 -13.37
C ARG A 201 5.30 -5.27 -14.49
N SER A 202 5.23 -6.41 -15.17
CA SER A 202 4.31 -6.63 -16.30
C SER A 202 2.83 -6.58 -15.87
N VAL A 203 2.52 -7.01 -14.65
CA VAL A 203 1.15 -6.98 -14.11
C VAL A 203 0.82 -5.66 -13.43
N MET A 204 1.79 -4.92 -12.89
CA MET A 204 1.53 -3.69 -12.14
C MET A 204 1.77 -2.40 -12.93
N HIS A 205 2.38 -2.46 -14.12
CA HIS A 205 2.65 -1.28 -14.92
C HIS A 205 1.37 -0.73 -15.58
N GLU A 206 1.10 0.55 -15.37
CA GLU A 206 -0.04 1.30 -15.94
C GLU A 206 -1.44 0.68 -15.72
N MET A 207 -1.64 -0.05 -14.63
CA MET A 207 -2.95 -0.65 -14.31
C MET A 207 -3.97 0.34 -13.75
N GLY A 208 -3.51 1.46 -13.20
CA GLY A 208 -4.39 2.43 -12.55
C GLY A 208 -4.84 1.95 -11.18
N ARG A 209 -6.15 1.78 -10.95
CA ARG A 209 -6.65 1.39 -9.62
C ARG A 209 -6.57 -0.11 -9.40
N ALA A 210 -6.08 -0.50 -8.23
CA ALA A 210 -6.02 -1.87 -7.76
C ALA A 210 -6.67 -2.00 -6.38
N MET A 211 -6.99 -3.24 -6.03
CA MET A 211 -7.64 -3.63 -4.79
C MET A 211 -6.91 -4.86 -4.25
N MET A 212 -6.98 -5.08 -2.94
CA MET A 212 -6.32 -6.21 -2.30
C MET A 212 -7.27 -6.89 -1.33
N GLY A 213 -7.31 -8.22 -1.39
CA GLY A 213 -7.98 -9.08 -0.42
C GLY A 213 -6.98 -10.08 0.13
N THR A 214 -7.07 -10.33 1.43
CA THR A 214 -6.26 -11.32 2.14
C THR A 214 -7.16 -12.31 2.87
N GLY A 215 -6.74 -13.57 2.95
CA GLY A 215 -7.47 -14.63 3.63
C GLY A 215 -6.49 -15.60 4.28
N GLU A 216 -6.86 -16.12 5.44
CA GLU A 216 -6.07 -17.07 6.21
C GLU A 216 -6.97 -18.23 6.64
N ALA A 217 -6.45 -19.45 6.57
CA ALA A 217 -7.15 -20.63 7.05
C ALA A 217 -6.14 -21.71 7.47
N SER A 218 -6.61 -22.66 8.29
CA SER A 218 -5.82 -23.80 8.75
C SER A 218 -6.68 -25.06 8.82
N GLY A 219 -6.02 -26.22 8.85
CA GLY A 219 -6.69 -27.52 8.87
C GLY A 219 -6.98 -28.09 7.48
N GLU A 220 -7.91 -29.05 7.43
CA GLU A 220 -8.32 -29.70 6.18
C GLU A 220 -9.08 -28.71 5.28
N GLY A 221 -8.72 -28.66 3.98
CA GLY A 221 -9.31 -27.70 3.03
C GLY A 221 -8.86 -26.26 3.25
N ARG A 222 -7.76 -26.01 3.97
CA ARG A 222 -7.25 -24.66 4.26
C ARG A 222 -7.00 -23.82 3.01
N ALA A 223 -6.56 -24.43 1.91
CA ALA A 223 -6.27 -23.71 0.67
C ALA A 223 -7.51 -23.03 0.08
N LEU A 224 -8.57 -23.82 -0.13
CA LEU A 224 -9.84 -23.32 -0.62
C LEU A 224 -10.47 -22.30 0.35
N ALA A 225 -10.45 -22.60 1.65
CA ALA A 225 -10.99 -21.70 2.66
C ALA A 225 -10.25 -20.34 2.71
N ALA A 226 -8.92 -20.35 2.58
CA ALA A 226 -8.13 -19.12 2.53
C ALA A 226 -8.44 -18.31 1.26
N ALA A 227 -8.56 -18.98 0.10
CA ALA A 227 -8.94 -18.34 -1.16
C ALA A 227 -10.34 -17.70 -1.07
N GLU A 228 -11.34 -18.42 -0.55
CA GLU A 228 -12.69 -17.88 -0.35
C GLU A 228 -12.70 -16.70 0.62
N ALA A 229 -11.93 -16.77 1.71
CA ALA A 229 -11.78 -15.66 2.64
C ALA A 229 -11.13 -14.43 1.99
N ALA A 230 -10.13 -14.64 1.12
CA ALA A 230 -9.48 -13.56 0.38
C ALA A 230 -10.45 -12.88 -0.60
N ILE A 231 -11.26 -13.66 -1.32
CA ILE A 231 -12.30 -13.15 -2.24
C ILE A 231 -13.40 -12.41 -1.48
N ALA A 232 -13.85 -12.95 -0.35
CA ALA A 232 -14.89 -12.35 0.49
C ALA A 232 -14.37 -11.19 1.36
N ASN A 233 -13.09 -10.82 1.23
CA ASN A 233 -12.48 -9.79 2.06
C ASN A 233 -13.22 -8.45 1.85
N PRO A 234 -13.67 -7.77 2.93
CA PRO A 234 -14.42 -6.52 2.80
C PRO A 234 -13.68 -5.36 2.13
N LEU A 235 -12.37 -5.47 1.95
CA LEU A 235 -11.56 -4.52 1.20
C LEU A 235 -11.67 -4.70 -0.32
N LEU A 236 -12.18 -5.84 -0.78
CA LEU A 236 -12.58 -6.08 -2.16
C LEU A 236 -14.01 -5.59 -2.42
N ASP A 237 -14.24 -5.13 -3.64
CA ASP A 237 -15.54 -4.75 -4.19
C ASP A 237 -15.82 -5.73 -5.34
N ASP A 238 -16.92 -6.48 -5.23
CA ASP A 238 -17.32 -7.51 -6.19
C ASP A 238 -17.37 -6.99 -7.64
N THR A 239 -17.71 -5.71 -7.81
CA THR A 239 -17.79 -5.08 -9.14
C THR A 239 -16.41 -4.90 -9.78
N SER A 240 -15.36 -4.81 -8.95
CA SER A 240 -13.99 -4.53 -9.39
C SER A 240 -13.21 -5.80 -9.75
N MET A 241 -13.51 -6.95 -9.12
CA MET A 241 -12.82 -8.22 -9.37
C MET A 241 -13.07 -8.74 -10.80
N ARG A 242 -14.33 -8.76 -11.24
CA ARG A 242 -14.69 -9.26 -12.59
C ARG A 242 -14.13 -8.41 -13.73
N GLY A 243 -13.80 -7.14 -13.48
CA GLY A 243 -13.22 -6.23 -14.47
C GLY A 243 -11.69 -6.14 -14.43
N ALA A 244 -11.05 -6.88 -13.52
CA ALA A 244 -9.60 -6.82 -13.34
C ALA A 244 -8.88 -7.42 -14.56
N ARG A 245 -7.96 -6.65 -15.15
CA ARG A 245 -7.12 -7.09 -16.28
C ARG A 245 -5.82 -7.76 -15.85
N GLY A 246 -5.48 -7.66 -14.58
CA GLY A 246 -4.27 -8.23 -13.99
C GLY A 246 -4.58 -8.74 -12.60
N LEU A 247 -4.01 -9.89 -12.26
CA LEU A 247 -4.19 -10.56 -10.99
C LEU A 247 -2.82 -11.04 -10.49
N LEU A 248 -2.46 -10.61 -9.28
CA LEU A 248 -1.28 -11.09 -8.57
C LEU A 248 -1.74 -11.90 -7.35
N ILE A 249 -1.37 -13.17 -7.31
CA ILE A 249 -1.71 -14.10 -6.24
C ILE A 249 -0.45 -14.42 -5.44
N SER A 250 -0.46 -14.10 -4.14
CA SER A 250 0.57 -14.53 -3.21
C SER A 250 0.02 -15.61 -2.30
N ILE A 251 0.62 -16.80 -2.31
CA ILE A 251 0.26 -17.89 -1.39
C ILE A 251 1.42 -18.09 -0.42
N THR A 252 1.14 -17.96 0.87
CA THR A 252 2.12 -18.18 1.93
C THR A 252 1.67 -19.37 2.77
N GLY A 253 2.57 -20.33 2.99
CA GLY A 253 2.29 -21.53 3.77
C GLY A 253 3.58 -22.19 4.26
N GLY A 254 3.44 -23.16 5.16
CA GLY A 254 4.60 -23.92 5.65
C GLY A 254 5.07 -24.97 4.63
N ARG A 255 6.18 -25.64 4.97
CA ARG A 255 6.79 -26.73 4.18
C ARG A 255 5.89 -27.92 3.86
N ASP A 256 4.77 -28.05 4.56
CA ASP A 256 3.75 -29.06 4.34
C ASP A 256 2.75 -28.68 3.24
N MET A 257 2.85 -27.46 2.68
CA MET A 257 2.02 -26.99 1.58
C MET A 257 2.24 -27.84 0.32
N THR A 258 1.14 -28.38 -0.20
CA THR A 258 1.18 -29.26 -1.36
C THR A 258 0.88 -28.52 -2.66
N LEU A 259 1.33 -29.09 -3.79
CA LEU A 259 1.00 -28.56 -5.12
C LEU A 259 -0.53 -28.51 -5.36
N PHE A 260 -1.28 -29.47 -4.82
CA PHE A 260 -2.75 -29.50 -4.94
C PHE A 260 -3.41 -28.34 -4.20
N GLU A 261 -2.90 -27.98 -3.02
CA GLU A 261 -3.40 -26.81 -2.28
C GLU A 261 -3.14 -25.51 -3.04
N VAL A 262 -1.95 -25.35 -3.62
CA VAL A 262 -1.59 -24.18 -4.43
C VAL A 262 -2.49 -24.07 -5.67
N ASP A 263 -2.67 -25.18 -6.40
CA ASP A 263 -3.52 -25.23 -7.60
C ASP A 263 -5.00 -24.96 -7.27
N GLU A 264 -5.53 -25.54 -6.20
CA GLU A 264 -6.91 -25.34 -5.76
C GLU A 264 -7.20 -23.88 -5.41
N ALA A 265 -6.31 -23.25 -4.62
CA ALA A 265 -6.45 -21.85 -4.26
C ALA A 265 -6.36 -20.92 -5.48
N ALA A 266 -5.38 -21.15 -6.36
CA ALA A 266 -5.18 -20.34 -7.56
C ALA A 266 -6.38 -20.44 -8.53
N ASN A 267 -6.88 -21.66 -8.77
CA ASN A 267 -8.03 -21.88 -9.65
C ASN A 267 -9.30 -21.23 -9.08
N ARG A 268 -9.54 -21.33 -7.77
CA ARG A 268 -10.70 -20.70 -7.14
C ARG A 268 -10.71 -19.18 -7.31
N ILE A 269 -9.57 -18.51 -7.14
CA ILE A 269 -9.47 -17.05 -7.33
C ILE A 269 -9.62 -16.68 -8.81
N ARG A 270 -9.07 -17.51 -9.71
CA ARG A 270 -9.15 -17.29 -11.16
C ARG A 270 -10.59 -17.29 -11.69
N GLU A 271 -11.49 -18.04 -11.07
CA GLU A 271 -12.91 -18.08 -11.44
C GLU A 271 -13.64 -16.73 -11.23
N GLU A 272 -13.11 -15.83 -10.40
CA GLU A 272 -13.73 -14.54 -10.09
C GLU A 272 -13.24 -13.37 -10.98
N VAL A 273 -12.19 -13.59 -11.77
CA VAL A 273 -11.59 -12.59 -12.65
C VAL A 273 -11.85 -12.89 -14.12
N ASP A 274 -11.60 -11.91 -15.00
CA ASP A 274 -11.74 -12.08 -16.44
C ASP A 274 -10.83 -13.20 -16.96
N SER A 275 -11.32 -14.00 -17.92
CA SER A 275 -10.55 -15.10 -18.50
C SER A 275 -9.30 -14.66 -19.25
N ASP A 276 -9.29 -13.42 -19.75
CA ASP A 276 -8.17 -12.79 -20.45
C ASP A 276 -7.27 -11.97 -19.50
N ALA A 277 -7.54 -12.00 -18.19
CA ALA A 277 -6.69 -11.33 -17.21
C ALA A 277 -5.29 -11.93 -17.19
N ASN A 278 -4.26 -11.07 -17.09
CA ASN A 278 -2.90 -11.51 -16.88
C ASN A 278 -2.73 -11.98 -15.43
N VAL A 279 -2.61 -13.29 -15.21
CA VAL A 279 -2.50 -13.89 -13.88
C VAL A 279 -1.07 -14.28 -13.59
N ILE A 280 -0.53 -13.76 -12.50
CA ILE A 280 0.77 -14.15 -11.94
C ILE A 280 0.52 -14.68 -10.53
N PHE A 281 1.18 -15.79 -10.20
CA PHE A 281 1.11 -16.38 -8.87
C PHE A 281 2.50 -16.71 -8.35
N GLY A 282 2.71 -16.53 -7.06
CA GLY A 282 3.90 -17.02 -6.37
C GLY A 282 3.54 -17.71 -5.07
N ALA A 283 4.45 -18.55 -4.61
CA ALA A 283 4.26 -19.39 -3.44
C ALA A 283 5.49 -19.29 -2.53
N ILE A 284 5.27 -18.92 -1.28
CA ILE A 284 6.29 -18.59 -0.28
C ILE A 284 6.28 -19.64 0.83
N ASP A 285 7.48 -20.08 1.25
CA ASP A 285 7.67 -20.93 2.44
C ASP A 285 7.91 -20.01 3.66
N ASP A 286 7.08 -20.14 4.70
CA ASP A 286 7.14 -19.37 5.97
C ASP A 286 7.32 -20.27 7.21
#